data_AF-A0A5N3ZY76-F1
#
_entry.id   AF-A0A5N3ZY76-F1
#
_cell.length_a   1.000
_cell.length_b   1.000
_cell.length_c   1.000
_cell.angle_alpha   90.00
_cell.angle_beta   90.00
_cell.angle_gamma   90.00
#
_symmetry.space_group_name_H-M   'P 1'
#
loop_
_entity.id
_entity.type
_entity.pdbx_description
1 polymer ?
#
loop_
_entity_poly.entity_id
_entity_poly.type
_entity_poly.pdbx_seq_one_letter_code
_entity_poly.pdbx_strand_id
1 'polypeptide(L)'
;MQAAYFPFYSTKHTDRMIFAERMTNFLLIHFEILYRRYISLPAELKLAKQYFGENIRDFEEVERNMSLLICNYDPLLSFPLALAPNIVPAGGLHIEPVKPLPVDLKKIVEDAQEGLVIFALGSYFRSDQLSITKRTAILDAFAKLPQTVLWKFESEITDLPKNVFVRKWLPQNDLLGNCKTKLLITHGGALSTQEAMYHGVPVIVVPFFIDQHANGEKLADRRMGKVVSYHDITSENLFAAITEVINNPMYSKNIKQLSQLYRDSPDHPLERAVYWVEFVLRHGTAKHFNLASRDMSTYQLASYDVVLVLLLGLFLLYELTLFIFTCCRWTYSIKSPVNIAL
;
A
#
# COMPACT_ATOMS: atom_id res chain seq x y z
N MET A 1 0.53 -9.38 13.28
CA MET A 1 -0.23 -8.92 12.10
C MET A 1 -1.33 -8.01 12.57
N GLN A 2 -1.52 -6.84 11.95
CA GLN A 2 -2.46 -5.81 12.43
C GLN A 2 -3.72 -5.76 11.54
N ALA A 3 -4.29 -6.94 11.24
CA ALA A 3 -5.42 -7.11 10.31
C ALA A 3 -6.70 -6.38 10.73
N ALA A 4 -6.80 -5.93 11.99
CA ALA A 4 -7.94 -5.18 12.48
C ALA A 4 -8.02 -3.75 11.90
N TYR A 5 -6.89 -3.17 11.48
CA TYR A 5 -6.81 -1.77 11.03
C TYR A 5 -5.83 -1.52 9.89
N PHE A 6 -4.95 -2.46 9.55
CA PHE A 6 -4.11 -2.34 8.35
C PHE A 6 -4.79 -3.06 7.18
N PRO A 7 -5.25 -2.33 6.15
CA PRO A 7 -5.98 -2.92 5.04
C PRO A 7 -5.05 -3.76 4.15
N PHE A 8 -5.60 -4.83 3.58
CA PHE A 8 -4.96 -5.70 2.62
C PHE A 8 -4.66 -4.88 1.37
N TYR A 9 -3.42 -4.96 0.90
CA TYR A 9 -2.87 -4.04 -0.09
C TYR A 9 -3.65 -4.03 -1.43
N SER A 10 -4.41 -5.08 -1.74
CA SER A 10 -5.21 -5.15 -2.97
C SER A 10 -6.68 -4.77 -2.81
N THR A 11 -7.09 -4.30 -1.62
CA THR A 11 -8.46 -3.85 -1.36
C THR A 11 -8.57 -2.34 -1.49
N LYS A 12 -9.82 -1.85 -1.49
CA LYS A 12 -10.14 -0.41 -1.42
C LYS A 12 -10.38 0.07 0.02
N HIS A 13 -10.02 -0.74 1.01
CA HIS A 13 -10.26 -0.42 2.41
C HIS A 13 -9.24 0.61 2.91
N THR A 14 -9.67 1.46 3.85
CA THR A 14 -8.79 2.36 4.61
C THR A 14 -8.43 1.76 5.97
N ASP A 15 -7.72 2.50 6.82
CA ASP A 15 -7.48 2.08 8.21
C ASP A 15 -8.73 2.18 9.11
N ARG A 16 -9.86 2.65 8.56
CA ARG A 16 -11.17 2.79 9.21
C ARG A 16 -12.20 1.86 8.59
N MET A 17 -12.00 0.55 8.77
CA MET A 17 -12.87 -0.48 8.23
C MET A 17 -14.13 -0.74 9.09
N ILE A 18 -15.28 -0.91 8.43
CA ILE A 18 -16.48 -1.47 9.08
C ILE A 18 -16.31 -2.98 9.32
N PHE A 19 -17.24 -3.62 10.07
CA PHE A 19 -17.13 -5.04 10.39
C PHE A 19 -17.00 -5.95 9.16
N ALA A 20 -17.80 -5.72 8.12
CA ALA A 20 -17.73 -6.51 6.88
C ALA A 20 -16.36 -6.38 6.19
N GLU A 21 -15.80 -5.17 6.14
CA GLU A 21 -14.48 -4.93 5.58
C GLU A 21 -13.38 -5.57 6.43
N ARG A 22 -13.47 -5.49 7.76
CA ARG A 22 -12.54 -6.20 8.66
C ARG A 22 -12.60 -7.72 8.47
N MET A 23 -13.79 -8.27 8.23
CA MET A 23 -13.96 -9.70 7.96
C MET A 23 -13.25 -10.10 6.66
N THR A 24 -13.51 -9.37 5.57
CA THR A 24 -12.83 -9.59 4.28
C THR A 24 -11.32 -9.42 4.41
N ASN A 25 -10.88 -8.37 5.11
CA ASN A 25 -9.48 -8.09 5.36
C ASN A 25 -8.79 -9.23 6.12
N PHE A 26 -9.44 -9.70 7.18
CA PHE A 26 -8.99 -10.84 7.96
C PHE A 26 -8.81 -12.08 7.08
N LEU A 27 -9.82 -12.43 6.29
CA LEU A 27 -9.79 -13.61 5.43
C LEU A 27 -8.69 -13.52 4.37
N LEU A 28 -8.53 -12.37 3.69
CA LEU A 28 -7.51 -12.17 2.67
C LEU A 28 -6.10 -12.24 3.23
N ILE A 29 -5.85 -11.59 4.37
CA ILE A 29 -4.56 -11.61 5.04
C ILE A 29 -4.20 -13.05 5.46
N HIS A 30 -5.13 -13.78 6.08
CA HIS A 30 -4.84 -15.16 6.51
C HIS A 30 -4.68 -16.11 5.33
N PHE A 31 -5.48 -15.92 4.28
CA PHE A 31 -5.29 -16.64 3.02
C PHE A 31 -3.90 -16.39 2.44
N GLU A 32 -3.43 -15.14 2.38
CA GLU A 32 -2.10 -14.80 1.88
C GLU A 32 -0.99 -15.48 2.70
N ILE A 33 -1.07 -15.47 4.03
CA ILE A 33 -0.09 -16.16 4.89
C ILE A 33 -0.03 -17.65 4.55
N LEU A 34 -1.18 -18.30 4.45
CA LEU A 34 -1.27 -19.74 4.18
C LEU A 34 -0.78 -20.05 2.77
N TYR A 35 -1.22 -19.29 1.78
CA TYR A 35 -0.79 -19.40 0.40
C TYR A 35 0.74 -19.22 0.29
N ARG A 36 1.27 -18.18 0.93
CA ARG A 36 2.71 -17.91 0.95
C ARG A 36 3.49 -19.05 1.58
N ARG A 37 3.07 -19.52 2.75
CA ARG A 37 3.71 -20.59 3.52
C ARG A 37 3.74 -21.93 2.76
N TYR A 38 2.61 -22.32 2.19
CA TYR A 38 2.43 -23.67 1.66
C TYR A 38 2.57 -23.79 0.14
N ILE A 39 2.51 -22.67 -0.58
CA ILE A 39 2.55 -22.66 -2.06
C ILE A 39 3.68 -21.77 -2.58
N SER A 40 3.69 -20.47 -2.25
CA SER A 40 4.65 -19.51 -2.83
C SER A 40 6.10 -19.81 -2.42
N LEU A 41 6.39 -19.86 -1.12
CA LEU A 41 7.74 -20.05 -0.61
C LEU A 41 8.38 -21.38 -1.05
N PRO A 42 7.69 -22.55 -0.99
CA PRO A 42 8.25 -23.79 -1.51
C PRO A 42 8.56 -23.73 -3.01
N ALA A 43 7.69 -23.09 -3.80
CA ALA A 43 7.91 -22.94 -5.24
C ALA A 43 9.10 -22.02 -5.54
N GLU A 44 9.21 -20.89 -4.83
CA GLU A 44 10.33 -19.95 -4.94
C GLU A 44 11.66 -20.60 -4.50
N LEU A 45 11.68 -21.36 -3.40
CA LEU A 45 12.87 -22.08 -2.95
C LEU A 45 13.31 -23.13 -3.97
N LYS A 46 12.37 -23.86 -4.59
CA LYS A 46 12.67 -24.81 -5.65
C LYS A 46 13.33 -24.12 -6.86
N LEU A 47 12.78 -22.99 -7.28
CA LEU A 47 13.36 -22.19 -8.36
C LEU A 47 14.75 -21.68 -7.97
N ALA A 48 14.90 -21.14 -6.76
CA ALA A 48 16.17 -20.65 -6.28
C ALA A 48 17.24 -21.75 -6.33
N LYS A 49 16.93 -22.95 -5.85
CA LYS A 49 17.84 -24.10 -5.90
C LYS A 49 18.23 -24.49 -7.33
N GLN A 50 17.30 -24.42 -8.26
CA GLN A 50 17.57 -24.68 -9.67
C GLN A 50 18.57 -23.67 -10.28
N TYR A 51 18.50 -22.39 -9.91
CA TYR A 51 19.33 -21.34 -10.51
C TYR A 51 20.63 -21.06 -9.73
N PHE A 52 20.65 -21.23 -8.41
CA PHE A 52 21.80 -20.89 -7.56
C PHE A 52 22.39 -22.11 -6.82
N GLY A 53 21.86 -23.32 -7.05
CA GLY A 53 22.34 -24.58 -6.49
C GLY A 53 21.69 -24.96 -5.15
N GLU A 54 22.02 -26.15 -4.65
CA GLU A 54 21.37 -26.71 -3.44
C GLU A 54 21.77 -26.03 -2.12
N ASN A 55 22.88 -25.28 -2.11
CA ASN A 55 23.41 -24.63 -0.90
C ASN A 55 22.70 -23.31 -0.54
N ILE A 56 21.40 -23.21 -0.81
CA ILE A 56 20.58 -22.05 -0.45
C ILE A 56 19.89 -22.32 0.88
N ARG A 57 19.97 -21.34 1.78
CA ARG A 57 19.26 -21.36 3.06
C ARG A 57 17.76 -21.34 2.83
N ASP A 58 17.03 -22.02 3.70
CA ASP A 58 15.56 -21.96 3.69
C ASP A 58 15.10 -20.51 3.91
N PHE A 59 14.11 -20.07 3.13
CA PHE A 59 13.66 -18.68 3.18
C PHE A 59 13.00 -18.32 4.51
N GLU A 60 12.32 -19.26 5.16
CA GLU A 60 11.75 -19.03 6.49
C GLU A 60 12.85 -18.97 7.54
N GLU A 61 13.95 -19.71 7.38
CA GLU A 61 15.12 -19.57 8.24
C GLU A 61 15.78 -18.21 8.04
N VAL A 62 15.85 -17.70 6.80
CA VAL A 62 16.39 -16.37 6.51
C VAL A 62 15.52 -15.27 7.14
N GLU A 63 14.20 -15.33 6.98
CA GLU A 63 13.26 -14.40 7.62
C GLU A 63 13.29 -14.53 9.15
N ARG A 64 13.27 -15.79 9.61
CA ARG A 64 13.71 -16.34 10.90
C ARG A 64 14.84 -15.51 11.47
N ASN A 65 15.96 -15.43 10.76
CA ASN A 65 17.26 -15.02 11.29
C ASN A 65 17.68 -13.60 10.91
N MET A 66 16.84 -12.85 10.22
CA MET A 66 17.11 -11.47 9.82
C MET A 66 17.42 -10.58 11.04
N SER A 67 18.50 -9.80 10.95
CA SER A 67 18.93 -8.89 12.00
C SER A 67 18.13 -7.59 11.99
N LEU A 68 17.94 -7.00 10.80
CA LEU A 68 17.12 -5.82 10.57
C LEU A 68 16.33 -5.96 9.27
N LEU A 69 15.12 -5.40 9.24
CA LEU A 69 14.34 -5.23 8.03
C LEU A 69 14.24 -3.75 7.69
N ILE A 70 14.85 -3.33 6.58
CA ILE A 70 14.65 -1.99 6.04
C ILE A 70 13.39 -2.03 5.18
N CYS A 71 12.38 -1.25 5.55
CA CYS A 71 11.07 -1.29 4.93
C CYS A 71 10.76 0.04 4.24
N ASN A 72 10.24 0.01 3.01
CA ASN A 72 9.74 1.21 2.33
C ASN A 72 8.40 1.64 2.95
N TYR A 73 8.46 2.16 4.18
CA TYR A 73 7.33 2.57 4.98
C TYR A 73 7.64 3.88 5.71
N ASP A 74 6.64 4.76 5.73
CA ASP A 74 6.61 5.96 6.57
C ASP A 74 5.14 6.20 6.97
N PRO A 75 4.84 6.52 8.24
CA PRO A 75 3.47 6.74 8.71
C PRO A 75 2.79 7.97 8.08
N LEU A 76 3.53 8.90 7.49
CA LEU A 76 3.00 10.01 6.71
C LEU A 76 2.71 9.60 5.26
N LEU A 77 3.42 8.61 4.71
CA LEU A 77 3.17 8.11 3.34
C LEU A 77 2.21 6.91 3.30
N SER A 78 1.91 6.32 4.45
CA SER A 78 1.03 5.16 4.58
C SER A 78 0.11 5.27 5.80
N PHE A 79 -0.71 4.25 6.07
CA PHE A 79 -1.47 4.20 7.32
C PHE A 79 -0.52 3.88 8.50
N PRO A 80 -0.76 4.46 9.70
CA PRO A 80 0.03 4.15 10.89
C PRO A 80 0.03 2.65 11.22
N LEU A 81 1.23 2.11 11.48
CA LEU A 81 1.48 0.69 11.76
C LEU A 81 2.46 0.60 12.92
N ALA A 82 2.20 -0.29 13.88
CA ALA A 82 3.15 -0.57 14.95
C ALA A 82 4.26 -1.48 14.41
N LEU A 83 5.51 -1.01 14.45
CA LEU A 83 6.67 -1.73 13.96
C LEU A 83 7.45 -2.36 15.12
N ALA A 84 8.03 -3.54 14.88
CA ALA A 84 9.01 -4.10 15.79
C ALA A 84 10.30 -3.24 15.76
N PRO A 85 11.08 -3.17 16.86
CA PRO A 85 12.26 -2.32 16.93
C PRO A 85 13.35 -2.65 15.88
N ASN A 86 13.36 -3.88 15.37
CA ASN A 86 14.27 -4.33 14.31
C ASN A 86 13.76 -4.04 12.88
N ILE A 87 12.62 -3.37 12.73
CA ILE A 87 12.10 -2.90 11.44
C ILE A 87 12.40 -1.41 11.33
N VAL A 88 13.23 -1.05 10.36
CA VAL A 88 13.68 0.32 10.10
C VAL A 88 12.82 0.93 8.99
N PRO A 89 11.98 1.94 9.28
CA PRO A 89 11.19 2.63 8.28
C PRO A 89 12.07 3.55 7.41
N ALA A 90 12.21 3.20 6.14
CA ALA A 90 12.91 3.95 5.11
C ALA A 90 11.99 4.26 3.92
N GLY A 91 10.75 4.67 4.21
CA GLY A 91 9.79 5.14 3.21
C GLY A 91 10.37 6.28 2.39
N GLY A 92 10.34 6.19 1.05
CA GLY A 92 10.83 7.25 0.15
C GLY A 92 12.35 7.26 -0.06
N LEU A 93 13.06 6.17 0.27
CA LEU A 93 14.51 6.05 0.06
C LEU A 93 14.98 6.29 -1.39
N HIS A 94 14.11 6.05 -2.38
CA HIS A 94 14.39 6.27 -3.80
C HIS A 94 14.25 7.73 -4.24
N ILE A 95 13.71 8.60 -3.38
CA ILE A 95 13.46 10.00 -3.70
C ILE A 95 14.78 10.76 -3.48
N GLU A 96 15.38 11.21 -4.57
CA GLU A 96 16.66 11.94 -4.53
C GLU A 96 16.43 13.46 -4.59
N PRO A 97 17.42 14.28 -4.18
CA PRO A 97 17.41 15.71 -4.46
C PRO A 97 17.21 15.99 -5.95
N VAL A 98 16.39 17.00 -6.25
CA VAL A 98 16.04 17.39 -7.63
C VAL A 98 17.30 17.74 -8.42
N LYS A 99 17.49 17.07 -9.55
CA LYS A 99 18.58 17.29 -10.49
C LYS A 99 18.14 18.21 -11.64
N PRO A 100 19.07 18.90 -12.32
CA PRO A 100 18.77 19.67 -13.52
C PRO A 100 18.15 18.81 -14.62
N LEU A 101 17.08 19.30 -15.26
CA LEU A 101 16.42 18.61 -16.36
C LEU A 101 17.32 18.58 -17.62
N PRO A 102 17.24 17.51 -18.43
CA PRO A 102 17.81 17.47 -19.78
C PRO A 102 17.37 18.67 -20.63
N VAL A 103 18.23 19.14 -21.53
CA VAL A 103 18.03 20.38 -22.31
C VAL A 103 16.70 20.39 -23.07
N ASP A 104 16.32 19.25 -23.64
CA ASP A 104 15.07 19.10 -24.40
C ASP A 104 13.83 19.24 -23.51
N LEU A 105 13.85 18.65 -22.31
CA LEU A 105 12.76 18.77 -21.32
C LEU A 105 12.74 20.15 -20.67
N LYS A 106 13.92 20.73 -20.40
CA LYS A 106 14.05 22.05 -19.79
C LYS A 106 13.31 23.11 -20.61
N LYS A 107 13.49 23.12 -21.94
CA LYS A 107 12.78 24.04 -22.83
C LYS A 107 11.26 23.85 -22.77
N ILE A 108 10.79 22.60 -22.82
CA ILE A 108 9.35 22.30 -22.74
C ILE A 108 8.76 22.82 -21.42
N VAL A 109 9.47 22.62 -20.31
CA VAL A 109 9.06 23.08 -18.98
C VAL A 109 9.09 24.62 -18.88
N GLU A 110 10.08 25.28 -19.45
CA GLU A 110 10.16 26.75 -19.50
C GLU A 110 9.00 27.36 -20.30
N ASP A 111 8.63 26.74 -21.42
CA ASP A 111 7.53 27.19 -22.29
C ASP A 111 6.13 26.90 -21.69
N ALA A 112 6.01 25.98 -20.73
CA ALA A 112 4.76 25.63 -20.07
C ALA A 112 4.28 26.71 -19.08
N GLN A 113 3.60 27.75 -19.57
CA GLN A 113 3.11 28.87 -18.74
C GLN A 113 1.94 28.46 -17.82
N GLU A 114 1.05 27.62 -18.31
CA GLU A 114 -0.14 27.15 -17.57
C GLU A 114 0.15 25.99 -16.61
N GLY A 115 1.42 25.57 -16.55
CA GLY A 115 1.90 24.46 -15.73
C GLY A 115 1.98 23.14 -16.48
N LEU A 116 2.45 22.12 -15.74
CA LEU A 116 2.72 20.79 -16.27
C LEU A 116 1.78 19.75 -15.68
N VAL A 117 1.33 18.84 -16.55
CA VAL A 117 0.71 17.57 -16.18
C VAL A 117 1.65 16.45 -16.59
N ILE A 118 2.01 15.58 -15.66
CA ILE A 118 2.81 14.39 -15.94
C ILE A 118 1.87 13.20 -16.05
N PHE A 119 1.96 12.41 -17.11
CA PHE A 119 1.23 11.15 -17.25
C PHE A 119 2.20 9.97 -17.38
N ALA A 120 2.16 9.05 -16.42
CA ALA A 120 3.04 7.88 -16.38
C ALA A 120 2.39 6.68 -15.69
N LEU A 121 2.17 5.59 -16.44
CA LEU A 121 1.52 4.36 -15.96
C LEU A 121 2.48 3.33 -15.33
N GLY A 122 3.68 3.78 -14.94
CA GLY A 122 4.71 2.92 -14.36
C GLY A 122 5.61 2.26 -15.40
N SER A 123 6.34 1.23 -14.99
CA SER A 123 7.28 0.47 -15.84
C SER A 123 6.66 -0.80 -16.43
N TYR A 124 5.69 -1.39 -15.74
CA TYR A 124 5.03 -2.63 -16.16
C TYR A 124 3.87 -2.36 -17.14
N PHE A 125 2.95 -1.45 -16.78
CA PHE A 125 1.92 -0.99 -17.70
C PHE A 125 2.49 0.03 -18.66
N ARG A 126 2.59 -0.36 -19.92
CA ARG A 126 3.11 0.49 -20.98
C ARG A 126 1.98 1.29 -21.61
N SER A 127 2.21 2.58 -21.80
CA SER A 127 1.25 3.47 -22.46
C SER A 127 1.03 3.08 -23.93
N ASP A 128 2.04 2.49 -24.57
CA ASP A 128 1.94 2.01 -25.95
C ASP A 128 1.05 0.76 -26.13
N GLN A 129 0.70 0.09 -25.04
CA GLN A 129 -0.23 -1.05 -25.01
C GLN A 129 -1.68 -0.65 -24.74
N LEU A 130 -1.94 0.63 -24.46
CA LEU A 130 -3.31 1.14 -24.35
C LEU A 130 -4.04 0.92 -25.69
N SER A 131 -5.30 0.47 -25.60
CA SER A 131 -6.15 0.31 -26.78
C SER A 131 -6.27 1.64 -27.51
N ILE A 132 -6.46 1.58 -28.84
CA ILE A 132 -6.60 2.78 -29.68
C ILE A 132 -7.71 3.68 -29.12
N THR A 133 -8.87 3.10 -28.78
CA THR A 133 -10.00 3.84 -28.19
C THR A 133 -9.61 4.60 -26.92
N LYS A 134 -8.88 3.96 -26.00
CA LYS A 134 -8.48 4.63 -24.74
C LYS A 134 -7.40 5.68 -24.99
N ARG A 135 -6.47 5.41 -25.89
CA ARG A 135 -5.42 6.36 -26.30
C ARG A 135 -6.02 7.62 -26.94
N THR A 136 -6.97 7.46 -27.86
CA THR A 136 -7.69 8.57 -28.48
C THR A 136 -8.45 9.38 -27.43
N ALA A 137 -9.20 8.73 -26.55
CA ALA A 137 -9.92 9.43 -25.49
C ALA A 137 -8.98 10.24 -24.57
N ILE A 138 -7.80 9.70 -24.24
CA ILE A 138 -6.78 10.38 -23.45
C ILE A 138 -6.19 11.59 -24.20
N LEU A 139 -5.82 11.42 -25.47
CA LEU A 139 -5.30 12.51 -26.31
C LEU A 139 -6.34 13.62 -26.49
N ASP A 140 -7.61 13.27 -26.71
CA ASP A 140 -8.72 14.23 -26.85
C ASP A 140 -8.94 15.01 -25.55
N ALA A 141 -8.78 14.36 -24.38
CA ALA A 141 -8.83 15.05 -23.09
C ALA A 141 -7.64 16.02 -22.94
N PHE A 142 -6.43 15.57 -23.28
CA PHE A 142 -5.22 16.39 -23.18
C PHE A 142 -5.23 17.58 -24.14
N ALA A 143 -5.77 17.42 -25.35
CA ALA A 143 -5.89 18.50 -26.33
C ALA A 143 -6.76 19.67 -25.84
N LYS A 144 -7.69 19.41 -24.90
CA LYS A 144 -8.55 20.42 -24.27
C LYS A 144 -7.84 21.18 -23.13
N LEU A 145 -6.71 20.69 -22.64
CA LEU A 145 -6.01 21.29 -21.50
C LEU A 145 -5.17 22.51 -21.93
N PRO A 146 -5.17 23.59 -21.13
CA PRO A 146 -4.20 24.67 -21.32
C PRO A 146 -2.78 24.27 -20.86
N GLN A 147 -2.66 23.28 -19.98
CA GLN A 147 -1.37 22.78 -19.49
C GLN A 147 -0.58 22.03 -20.56
N THR A 148 0.74 22.06 -20.41
CA THR A 148 1.63 21.16 -21.15
C THR A 148 1.62 19.78 -20.49
N VAL A 149 1.44 18.73 -21.30
CA VAL A 149 1.40 17.34 -20.85
C VAL A 149 2.69 16.63 -21.25
N LEU A 150 3.42 16.11 -20.25
CA LEU A 150 4.54 15.20 -20.45
C LEU A 150 4.06 13.76 -20.24
N TRP A 151 4.04 12.98 -21.32
CA TRP A 151 3.55 11.60 -21.30
C TRP A 151 4.69 10.60 -21.46
N LYS A 152 4.90 9.76 -20.44
CA LYS A 152 5.75 8.57 -20.57
C LYS A 152 5.12 7.55 -21.54
N PHE A 153 5.76 7.35 -22.69
CA PHE A 153 5.26 6.50 -23.78
C PHE A 153 6.41 5.74 -24.45
N GLU A 154 6.32 4.41 -24.50
CA GLU A 154 7.45 3.51 -24.79
C GLU A 154 7.81 3.39 -26.28
N SER A 155 6.89 3.75 -27.18
CA SER A 155 7.10 3.69 -28.63
C SER A 155 6.95 5.07 -29.30
N GLU A 156 7.22 5.15 -30.59
CA GLU A 156 6.97 6.38 -31.35
C GLU A 156 5.46 6.52 -31.60
N ILE A 157 4.95 7.74 -31.47
CA ILE A 157 3.56 8.08 -31.71
C ILE A 157 3.50 9.40 -32.49
N THR A 158 2.72 9.42 -33.56
CA THR A 158 2.49 10.61 -34.39
C THR A 158 1.19 11.29 -34.00
N ASP A 159 0.94 12.47 -34.58
CA ASP A 159 -0.36 13.16 -34.47
C ASP A 159 -0.74 13.57 -33.04
N LEU A 160 0.25 13.98 -32.25
CA LEU A 160 0.06 14.49 -30.90
C LEU A 160 -0.55 15.91 -30.91
N PRO A 161 -1.45 16.23 -29.96
CA PRO A 161 -1.85 17.60 -29.70
C PRO A 161 -0.64 18.50 -29.40
N LYS A 162 -0.74 19.79 -29.75
CA LYS A 162 0.38 20.74 -29.64
C LYS A 162 0.95 20.88 -28.22
N ASN A 163 0.14 20.60 -27.20
CA ASN A 163 0.52 20.69 -25.80
C ASN A 163 1.02 19.35 -25.22
N VAL A 164 1.07 18.27 -25.99
CA VAL A 164 1.45 16.93 -25.54
C VAL A 164 2.84 16.58 -26.08
N PHE A 165 3.74 16.20 -25.17
CA PHE A 165 5.08 15.75 -25.50
C PHE A 165 5.35 14.38 -24.88
N VAL A 166 5.90 13.46 -25.69
CA VAL A 166 6.15 12.08 -25.27
C VAL A 166 7.63 11.81 -25.05
N ARG A 167 7.95 10.94 -24.08
CA ARG A 167 9.29 10.37 -23.89
C ARG A 167 9.20 8.92 -23.41
N LYS A 168 10.15 8.08 -23.81
CA LYS A 168 10.25 6.68 -23.33
C LYS A 168 10.49 6.60 -21.83
N TRP A 169 11.25 7.56 -21.30
CA TRP A 169 11.50 7.69 -19.88
C TRP A 169 11.47 9.16 -19.47
N LEU A 170 10.89 9.43 -18.31
CA LEU A 170 10.82 10.77 -17.72
C LEU A 170 11.65 10.79 -16.43
N PRO A 171 12.44 11.84 -16.16
CA PRO A 171 13.01 12.09 -14.85
C PRO A 171 11.90 12.55 -13.89
N GLN A 172 11.01 11.62 -13.52
CA GLN A 172 9.74 11.93 -12.84
C GLN A 172 9.94 12.65 -11.51
N ASN A 173 10.88 12.19 -10.68
CA ASN A 173 11.25 12.87 -9.43
C ASN A 173 11.61 14.35 -9.66
N ASP A 174 12.45 14.62 -10.66
CA ASP A 174 12.92 15.98 -10.95
C ASP A 174 11.81 16.87 -11.53
N LEU A 175 10.95 16.29 -12.36
CA LEU A 175 9.76 16.97 -12.89
C LEU A 175 8.75 17.28 -11.78
N LEU A 176 8.50 16.35 -10.86
CA LEU A 176 7.61 16.58 -9.72
C LEU A 176 8.16 17.65 -8.79
N GLY A 177 9.48 17.73 -8.61
CA GLY A 177 10.14 18.79 -7.86
C GLY A 177 10.12 20.18 -8.52
N ASN A 178 9.60 20.30 -9.74
CA ASN A 178 9.48 21.59 -10.43
C ASN A 178 8.20 22.34 -10.00
N CYS A 179 8.32 23.65 -9.72
CA CYS A 179 7.20 24.47 -9.25
C CYS A 179 6.04 24.62 -10.27
N LYS A 180 6.29 24.35 -11.55
CA LYS A 180 5.27 24.36 -12.59
C LYS A 180 4.41 23.09 -12.61
N THR A 181 4.83 22.02 -11.97
CA THR A 181 4.09 20.76 -11.97
C THR A 181 2.84 20.87 -11.12
N LYS A 182 1.68 20.66 -11.76
CA LYS A 182 0.35 20.81 -11.15
C LYS A 182 -0.27 19.47 -10.79
N LEU A 183 0.06 18.42 -11.53
CA LEU A 183 -0.62 17.14 -11.44
C LEU A 183 0.26 16.00 -11.93
N LEU A 184 0.24 14.89 -11.19
CA LEU A 184 0.66 13.58 -11.65
C LEU A 184 -0.57 12.72 -11.96
N ILE A 185 -0.64 12.16 -13.15
CA ILE A 185 -1.57 11.09 -13.50
C ILE A 185 -0.77 9.80 -13.58
N THR A 186 -1.07 8.84 -12.72
CA THR A 186 -0.29 7.61 -12.61
C THR A 186 -1.17 6.39 -12.38
N HIS A 187 -0.62 5.21 -12.63
CA HIS A 187 -1.27 3.95 -12.28
C HIS A 187 -1.42 3.70 -10.77
N GLY A 188 -0.77 4.48 -9.90
CA GLY A 188 -0.88 4.32 -8.45
C GLY A 188 0.18 3.43 -7.81
N GLY A 189 1.27 3.10 -8.50
CA GLY A 189 2.38 2.37 -7.90
C GLY A 189 3.00 3.10 -6.71
N ALA A 190 3.46 2.34 -5.70
CA ALA A 190 3.97 2.88 -4.44
C ALA A 190 5.04 3.98 -4.63
N LEU A 191 6.05 3.77 -5.48
CA LEU A 191 7.15 4.72 -5.64
C LEU A 191 6.70 6.07 -6.21
N SER A 192 5.88 6.06 -7.27
CA SER A 192 5.38 7.29 -7.90
C SER A 192 4.41 8.06 -7.00
N THR A 193 3.60 7.36 -6.21
CA THR A 193 2.72 8.02 -5.23
C THR A 193 3.51 8.63 -4.08
N GLN A 194 4.59 7.98 -3.62
CA GLN A 194 5.51 8.55 -2.63
C GLN A 194 6.25 9.79 -3.16
N GLU A 195 6.75 9.76 -4.40
CA GLU A 195 7.37 10.93 -5.04
C GLU A 195 6.40 12.13 -5.09
N ALA A 196 5.15 11.90 -5.49
CA ALA A 196 4.14 12.95 -5.55
C ALA A 196 3.81 13.53 -4.17
N MET A 197 3.69 12.67 -3.14
CA MET A 197 3.50 13.11 -1.76
C MET A 197 4.71 13.90 -1.23
N TYR A 198 5.93 13.47 -1.54
CA TYR A 198 7.14 14.20 -1.16
C TYR A 198 7.24 15.58 -1.81
N HIS A 199 6.91 15.70 -3.09
CA HIS A 199 6.98 16.97 -3.82
C HIS A 199 5.72 17.84 -3.67
N GLY A 200 4.67 17.34 -3.01
CA GLY A 200 3.44 18.11 -2.80
C GLY A 200 2.63 18.32 -4.07
N VAL A 201 2.64 17.34 -4.99
CA VAL A 201 1.94 17.39 -6.28
C VAL A 201 0.69 16.51 -6.23
N PRO A 202 -0.53 17.06 -6.43
CA PRO A 202 -1.77 16.30 -6.50
C PRO A 202 -1.72 15.14 -7.50
N VAL A 203 -2.53 14.11 -7.27
CA VAL A 203 -2.48 12.87 -8.05
C VAL A 203 -3.84 12.45 -8.60
N ILE A 204 -3.90 12.04 -9.86
CA ILE A 204 -4.98 11.19 -10.37
C ILE A 204 -4.42 9.77 -10.51
N VAL A 205 -5.09 8.81 -9.88
CA VAL A 205 -4.71 7.40 -9.91
C VAL A 205 -5.62 6.64 -10.86
N VAL A 206 -5.03 5.94 -11.83
CA VAL A 206 -5.70 5.02 -12.77
C VAL A 206 -5.26 3.59 -12.44
N PRO A 207 -5.89 2.93 -11.46
CA PRO A 207 -5.40 1.65 -10.95
C PRO A 207 -5.78 0.49 -11.88
N PHE A 208 -4.90 -0.49 -11.96
CA PHE A 208 -5.08 -1.71 -12.74
C PHE A 208 -5.04 -2.99 -11.89
N PHE A 209 -4.10 -3.13 -10.94
CA PHE A 209 -4.02 -4.31 -10.08
C PHE A 209 -3.23 -4.08 -8.78
N ILE A 210 -3.26 -5.09 -7.89
CA ILE A 210 -2.43 -5.21 -6.68
C ILE A 210 -2.56 -3.95 -5.80
N ASP A 211 -1.47 -3.28 -5.48
CA ASP A 211 -1.36 -2.19 -4.51
C ASP A 211 -1.94 -0.87 -4.99
N GLN A 212 -2.12 -0.75 -6.31
CA GLN A 212 -2.54 0.49 -6.97
C GLN A 212 -3.90 0.99 -6.47
N HIS A 213 -4.82 0.07 -6.20
CA HIS A 213 -6.14 0.41 -5.64
C HIS A 213 -5.99 1.01 -4.24
N ALA A 214 -5.28 0.34 -3.33
CA ALA A 214 -5.11 0.83 -1.96
C ALA A 214 -4.33 2.15 -1.93
N ASN A 215 -3.31 2.33 -2.77
CA ASN A 215 -2.58 3.59 -2.88
C ASN A 215 -3.47 4.73 -3.40
N GLY A 216 -4.33 4.45 -4.38
CA GLY A 216 -5.33 5.39 -4.89
C GLY A 216 -6.34 5.80 -3.82
N GLU A 217 -6.92 4.83 -3.12
CA GLU A 217 -7.88 5.12 -2.05
C GLU A 217 -7.24 5.90 -0.90
N LYS A 218 -5.98 5.62 -0.55
CA LYS A 218 -5.24 6.40 0.46
C LYS A 218 -5.09 7.88 0.06
N LEU A 219 -4.77 8.15 -1.21
CA LEU A 219 -4.68 9.52 -1.72
C LEU A 219 -6.05 10.21 -1.72
N ALA A 220 -7.12 9.47 -2.06
CA ALA A 220 -8.49 9.97 -2.08
C ALA A 220 -9.02 10.25 -0.66
N ASP A 221 -8.83 9.34 0.29
CA ASP A 221 -9.20 9.46 1.71
C ASP A 221 -8.59 10.72 2.34
N ARG A 222 -7.31 10.98 2.02
CA ARG A 222 -6.59 12.19 2.45
C ARG A 222 -6.89 13.42 1.61
N ARG A 223 -7.78 13.32 0.62
CA ARG A 223 -8.18 14.40 -0.29
C ARG A 223 -6.98 15.08 -0.95
N MET A 224 -6.02 14.27 -1.40
CA MET A 224 -4.79 14.67 -2.09
C MET A 224 -4.79 14.27 -3.57
N GLY A 225 -5.79 13.49 -3.96
CA GLY A 225 -5.94 13.01 -5.33
C GLY A 225 -7.31 12.40 -5.57
N LYS A 226 -7.49 11.87 -6.78
CA LYS A 226 -8.73 11.22 -7.21
C LYS A 226 -8.42 9.90 -7.92
N VAL A 227 -9.27 8.91 -7.72
CA VAL A 227 -9.20 7.64 -8.45
C VAL A 227 -10.12 7.71 -9.67
N VAL A 228 -9.59 7.35 -10.84
CA VAL A 228 -10.33 7.22 -12.10
C VAL A 228 -10.16 5.79 -12.59
N SER A 229 -11.26 5.04 -12.67
CA SER A 229 -11.25 3.69 -13.22
C SER A 229 -10.79 3.72 -14.68
N TYR A 230 -9.90 2.80 -15.06
CA TYR A 230 -9.49 2.61 -16.46
C TYR A 230 -10.69 2.41 -17.40
N HIS A 231 -11.71 1.67 -16.93
CA HIS A 231 -12.92 1.40 -17.70
C HIS A 231 -13.72 2.67 -17.99
N ASP A 232 -13.70 3.64 -17.08
CA ASP A 232 -14.49 4.87 -17.15
C ASP A 232 -13.78 6.02 -17.87
N ILE A 233 -12.55 5.78 -18.35
CA ILE A 233 -11.81 6.76 -19.15
C ILE A 233 -12.54 7.03 -20.46
N THR A 234 -13.10 8.23 -20.54
CA THR A 234 -13.55 8.94 -21.74
C THR A 234 -12.85 10.30 -21.79
N SER A 235 -12.93 11.01 -22.92
CA SER A 235 -12.32 12.34 -23.04
C SER A 235 -12.92 13.29 -21.99
N GLU A 236 -14.25 13.25 -21.82
CA GLU A 236 -15.02 14.13 -20.94
C GLU A 236 -14.71 13.85 -19.47
N ASN A 237 -14.74 12.58 -19.06
CA ASN A 237 -14.52 12.20 -17.67
C ASN A 237 -13.08 12.47 -17.22
N LEU A 238 -12.10 12.17 -18.10
CA LEU A 238 -10.69 12.44 -17.78
C LEU A 238 -10.41 13.95 -17.73
N PHE A 239 -10.91 14.71 -18.71
CA PHE A 239 -10.77 16.17 -18.70
C PHE A 239 -11.42 16.79 -17.46
N ALA A 240 -12.61 16.34 -17.08
CA ALA A 240 -13.30 16.80 -15.88
C ALA A 240 -12.51 16.50 -14.61
N ALA A 241 -11.96 15.28 -14.48
CA ALA A 241 -11.14 14.89 -13.33
C ALA A 241 -9.85 15.74 -13.24
N ILE A 242 -9.15 15.95 -14.35
CA ILE A 242 -7.94 16.78 -14.41
C ILE A 242 -8.25 18.22 -13.99
N THR A 243 -9.30 18.79 -14.58
CA THR A 243 -9.74 20.17 -14.30
C THR A 243 -10.13 20.34 -12.84
N GLU A 244 -10.86 19.37 -12.26
CA GLU A 244 -11.24 19.39 -10.85
C GLU A 244 -10.01 19.35 -9.94
N VAL A 245 -9.07 18.41 -10.16
CA VAL A 245 -7.91 18.24 -9.27
C VAL A 245 -6.97 19.45 -9.34
N ILE A 246 -6.78 20.04 -10.52
CA ILE A 246 -5.93 21.23 -10.69
C ILE A 246 -6.57 22.47 -10.07
N ASN A 247 -7.88 22.68 -10.26
CA ASN A 247 -8.54 23.93 -9.87
C ASN A 247 -9.08 23.93 -8.44
N ASN A 248 -9.28 22.76 -7.83
CA ASN A 248 -9.74 22.68 -6.45
C ASN A 248 -8.54 22.77 -5.47
N PRO A 249 -8.40 23.87 -4.71
CA PRO A 249 -7.25 24.08 -3.84
C PRO A 249 -7.13 23.05 -2.71
N MET A 250 -8.21 22.33 -2.38
CA MET A 250 -8.20 21.26 -1.38
C MET A 250 -7.11 20.22 -1.66
N TYR A 251 -7.02 19.73 -2.90
CA TYR A 251 -6.04 18.69 -3.26
C TYR A 251 -4.61 19.18 -3.06
N SER A 252 -4.28 20.35 -3.61
CA SER A 252 -2.94 20.92 -3.51
C SER A 252 -2.57 21.35 -2.08
N LYS A 253 -3.53 21.88 -1.30
CA LYS A 253 -3.29 22.26 0.09
C LYS A 253 -2.97 21.05 0.96
N ASN A 254 -3.77 19.99 0.85
CA ASN A 254 -3.60 18.80 1.68
C ASN A 254 -2.28 18.08 1.39
N ILE A 255 -1.93 17.90 0.11
CA ILE A 255 -0.70 17.20 -0.25
C ILE A 255 0.56 18.03 0.02
N LYS A 256 0.50 19.37 -0.10
CA LYS A 256 1.62 20.24 0.31
C LYS A 256 1.81 20.25 1.83
N GLN A 257 0.72 20.23 2.60
CA GLN A 257 0.80 20.09 4.05
C GLN A 257 1.46 18.76 4.44
N LEU A 258 1.07 17.66 3.80
CA LEU A 258 1.72 16.36 4.02
C LEU A 258 3.21 16.39 3.62
N SER A 259 3.53 16.96 2.46
CA SER A 259 4.90 17.13 1.97
C SER A 259 5.76 17.87 2.99
N GLN A 260 5.26 18.97 3.56
CA GLN A 260 5.95 19.72 4.60
C GLN A 260 6.23 18.87 5.84
N LEU A 261 5.22 18.14 6.34
CA LEU A 261 5.37 17.25 7.49
C LEU A 261 6.38 16.12 7.22
N TYR A 262 6.35 15.52 6.03
CA TYR A 262 7.21 14.41 5.69
C TYR A 262 8.67 14.85 5.48
N ARG A 263 8.87 16.04 4.92
CA ARG A 263 10.20 16.63 4.71
C ARG A 263 10.79 17.24 5.98
N ASP A 264 9.96 17.55 6.98
CA ASP A 264 10.37 17.89 8.33
C ASP A 264 10.74 16.62 9.12
N SER A 265 11.72 15.88 8.60
CA SER A 265 12.28 14.68 9.21
C SER A 265 13.72 14.96 9.65
N PRO A 266 14.16 14.42 10.81
CA PRO A 266 15.53 14.67 11.30
C PRO A 266 16.62 14.09 10.40
N ASP A 267 16.29 13.10 9.57
CA ASP A 267 17.22 12.40 8.69
C ASP A 267 16.54 11.94 7.40
N HIS A 268 17.28 11.90 6.29
CA HIS A 268 16.76 11.36 5.03
C HIS A 268 16.60 9.83 5.13
N PRO A 269 15.53 9.22 4.56
CA PRO A 269 15.31 7.77 4.64
C PRO A 269 16.51 6.91 4.20
N LEU A 270 17.27 7.37 3.21
CA LEU A 270 18.52 6.73 2.78
C LEU A 270 19.60 6.75 3.87
N GLU A 271 19.81 7.90 4.51
CA GLU A 271 20.79 8.04 5.58
C GLU A 271 20.41 7.18 6.79
N ARG A 272 19.12 7.12 7.12
CA ARG A 272 18.57 6.20 8.13
C ARG A 272 18.96 4.75 7.84
N ALA A 273 18.68 4.30 6.62
CA ALA A 273 18.96 2.94 6.18
C ALA A 273 20.46 2.63 6.29
N VAL A 274 21.32 3.54 5.81
CA VAL A 274 22.78 3.40 5.90
C VAL A 274 23.22 3.30 7.36
N TYR A 275 22.77 4.20 8.23
CA TYR A 275 23.11 4.19 9.64
C TYR A 275 22.82 2.84 10.31
N TRP A 276 21.63 2.29 10.07
CA TRP A 276 21.21 1.03 10.67
C TRP A 276 21.94 -0.19 10.10
N VAL A 277 22.27 -0.18 8.80
CA VAL A 277 23.16 -1.21 8.22
C VAL A 277 24.52 -1.16 8.88
N GLU A 278 25.13 0.03 8.98
CA GLU A 278 26.43 0.18 9.63
C GLU A 278 26.38 -0.17 11.12
N PHE A 279 25.28 0.11 11.82
CA PHE A 279 25.10 -0.29 13.20
C PHE A 279 25.24 -1.81 13.35
N VAL A 280 24.60 -2.60 12.50
CA VAL A 280 24.73 -4.06 12.52
C VAL A 280 26.16 -4.49 12.20
N LEU A 281 26.81 -3.85 11.23
CA LEU A 281 28.19 -4.15 10.86
C LEU A 281 29.17 -3.84 12.00
N ARG A 282 28.97 -2.73 12.73
CA ARG A 282 29.79 -2.32 13.87
C ARG A 282 29.65 -3.25 15.08
N HIS A 283 28.46 -3.80 15.31
CA HIS A 283 28.15 -4.56 16.53
C HIS A 283 27.99 -6.07 16.30
N GLY A 284 28.02 -6.54 15.05
CA GLY A 284 27.91 -7.96 14.68
C GLY A 284 26.52 -8.58 14.85
N THR A 285 25.57 -7.89 15.49
CA THR A 285 24.19 -8.37 15.64
C THR A 285 23.20 -7.24 15.97
N ALA A 286 21.93 -7.44 15.59
CA ALA A 286 20.78 -6.65 16.06
C ALA A 286 19.78 -7.49 16.89
N LYS A 287 20.22 -8.64 17.42
CA LYS A 287 19.35 -9.56 18.20
C LYS A 287 18.68 -8.90 19.41
N HIS A 288 19.27 -7.84 19.97
CA HIS A 288 18.69 -7.08 21.08
C HIS A 288 17.35 -6.40 20.73
N PHE A 289 17.06 -6.20 19.44
CA PHE A 289 15.80 -5.63 18.96
C PHE A 289 14.73 -6.69 18.64
N ASN A 290 15.05 -7.97 18.77
CA ASN A 290 14.10 -9.05 18.47
C ASN A 290 13.02 -9.11 19.54
N LEU A 291 11.77 -9.13 19.09
CA LEU A 291 10.63 -9.43 19.95
C LEU A 291 10.51 -10.94 20.18
N ALA A 292 10.03 -11.35 21.36
CA ALA A 292 9.71 -12.75 21.64
C ALA A 292 8.65 -13.34 20.69
N SER A 293 7.81 -12.48 20.10
CA SER A 293 6.82 -12.86 19.08
C SER A 293 7.43 -13.51 17.82
N ARG A 294 8.73 -13.32 17.58
CA ARG A 294 9.48 -13.94 16.48
C ARG A 294 9.46 -15.46 16.53
N ASP A 295 9.43 -16.03 17.74
CA ASP A 295 9.44 -17.49 17.93
C ASP A 295 8.04 -18.07 18.17
N MET A 296 7.00 -17.24 18.15
CA MET A 296 5.61 -17.67 18.34
C MET A 296 4.98 -18.11 17.02
N SER A 297 4.06 -19.07 17.09
CA SER A 297 3.16 -19.38 15.99
C SER A 297 2.14 -18.24 15.76
N THR A 298 1.50 -18.21 14.59
CA THR A 298 0.46 -17.21 14.29
C THR A 298 -0.70 -17.22 15.30
N TYR A 299 -1.10 -18.39 15.80
CA TYR A 299 -2.20 -18.52 16.76
C TYR A 299 -1.80 -18.11 18.18
N GLN A 300 -0.55 -18.35 18.60
CA GLN A 300 -0.01 -17.87 19.88
C GLN A 300 0.10 -16.34 19.87
N LEU A 301 0.63 -15.77 18.78
CA LEU A 301 0.75 -14.33 18.62
C LEU A 301 -0.62 -13.62 18.66
N ALA A 302 -1.66 -14.27 18.14
CA ALA A 302 -3.04 -13.78 18.20
C ALA A 302 -3.80 -14.17 19.49
N SER A 303 -3.16 -14.91 20.40
CA SER A 303 -3.75 -15.43 21.64
C SER A 303 -5.00 -16.28 21.45
N TYR A 304 -5.13 -16.96 20.30
CA TYR A 304 -6.27 -17.84 20.02
C TYR A 304 -6.28 -19.09 20.90
N ASP A 305 -5.10 -19.57 21.27
CA ASP A 305 -4.92 -20.63 22.26
C ASP A 305 -5.51 -20.26 23.62
N VAL A 306 -5.24 -19.05 24.12
CA VAL A 306 -5.79 -18.54 25.38
C VAL A 306 -7.31 -18.39 25.30
N VAL A 307 -7.82 -17.77 24.22
CA VAL A 307 -9.27 -17.60 24.03
C VAL A 307 -9.99 -18.95 23.97
N LEU A 308 -9.42 -19.93 23.28
CA LEU A 308 -9.99 -21.26 23.17
C LEU A 308 -10.10 -21.94 24.54
N VAL A 309 -9.05 -21.87 25.37
CA VAL A 309 -9.07 -22.43 26.73
C VAL A 309 -10.14 -21.76 27.60
N LEU A 310 -10.29 -20.43 27.51
CA LEU A 310 -11.32 -19.70 28.25
C LEU A 310 -12.74 -20.08 27.81
N LEU A 311 -12.99 -20.21 26.51
CA LEU A 311 -14.29 -20.63 25.98
C LEU A 311 -14.64 -22.07 26.38
N LEU A 312 -13.66 -22.98 26.34
CA LEU A 312 -13.84 -24.35 26.83
C LEU A 312 -14.17 -24.37 28.32
N GLY A 313 -13.50 -23.54 29.14
CA GLY A 313 -13.81 -23.41 30.56
C GLY A 313 -15.24 -22.91 30.82
N LEU A 314 -15.68 -21.88 30.08
CA LEU A 314 -17.06 -21.37 30.17
C LEU A 314 -18.09 -22.42 29.73
N PHE A 315 -17.80 -23.17 28.68
CA PHE A 315 -18.65 -24.27 28.20
C PHE A 315 -18.77 -25.37 29.27
N LEU A 316 -17.66 -25.81 29.87
CA LEU A 316 -17.68 -26.81 30.95
C LEU A 316 -18.43 -26.32 32.20
N LEU A 317 -18.31 -25.04 32.55
CA LEU A 317 -19.08 -24.44 33.65
C LEU A 317 -20.58 -24.43 33.32
N TYR A 318 -20.96 -24.08 32.11
CA TYR A 318 -22.35 -24.13 31.65
C TYR A 318 -22.92 -25.56 31.77
N GLU A 319 -22.22 -26.56 31.24
CA GLU A 319 -22.62 -27.96 31.34
C GLU A 319 -22.73 -28.44 32.79
N LEU A 320 -21.79 -28.05 33.66
CA LEU A 320 -21.85 -28.36 35.09
C LEU A 320 -23.09 -27.72 35.76
N THR A 321 -23.44 -26.48 35.42
CA THR A 321 -24.65 -25.85 35.98
C THR A 321 -25.91 -26.58 35.51
N LEU A 322 -26.02 -26.93 34.22
CA LEU A 322 -27.14 -27.73 33.71
C LEU A 322 -27.24 -29.09 34.41
N PHE A 323 -26.10 -29.76 34.60
CA PHE A 323 -26.04 -31.02 35.34
C PHE A 323 -26.53 -30.86 36.79
N ILE A 324 -26.06 -29.84 37.52
CA ILE A 324 -26.53 -29.57 38.89
C ILE A 324 -28.04 -29.26 38.89
N PHE A 325 -28.53 -28.42 37.98
CA PHE A 325 -29.96 -28.09 37.87
C PHE A 325 -30.82 -29.32 37.58
N THR A 326 -30.38 -30.20 36.68
CA THR A 326 -31.09 -31.46 36.36
C THR A 326 -31.07 -32.44 37.54
N CYS A 327 -29.95 -32.59 38.25
CA CYS A 327 -29.87 -33.37 39.49
C CYS A 327 -30.79 -32.81 40.58
N CYS A 328 -30.82 -31.48 40.77
CA CYS A 328 -31.72 -30.81 41.71
C CYS A 328 -33.21 -31.01 41.34
N ARG A 329 -33.58 -30.95 40.05
CA ARG A 329 -34.95 -31.24 39.60
C ARG A 329 -35.33 -32.71 39.79
N TRP A 330 -34.41 -33.63 39.50
CA TRP A 330 -34.63 -35.06 39.68
C TRP A 330 -34.82 -35.43 41.15
N THR A 331 -33.96 -34.92 42.03
CA THR A 331 -34.10 -35.10 43.49
C THR A 331 -35.39 -34.47 44.05
N TYR A 332 -35.82 -33.32 43.54
CA TYR A 332 -37.12 -32.72 43.91
C TYR A 332 -38.30 -33.58 43.44
N SER A 333 -38.23 -34.13 42.22
CA SER A 333 -39.25 -35.04 41.68
C SER A 333 -39.38 -36.34 42.48
N ILE A 334 -38.28 -36.88 43.01
CA ILE A 334 -38.31 -38.08 43.86
C ILE A 334 -38.89 -37.77 45.25
N LYS A 335 -38.65 -36.58 45.79
CA LYS A 335 -39.16 -36.16 47.11
C LYS A 335 -40.62 -35.72 47.11
N SER A 336 -41.24 -35.56 45.94
CA SER A 336 -42.66 -35.28 45.79
C SER A 336 -43.44 -36.58 45.50
N PRO A 337 -43.86 -37.37 46.51
CA PRO A 337 -44.74 -38.49 46.26
C PRO A 337 -46.05 -37.97 45.67
N VAL A 338 -46.43 -38.52 44.52
CA VAL A 338 -47.77 -38.35 43.94
C VAL A 338 -48.77 -38.89 44.97
N ASN A 339 -49.55 -38.01 45.60
CA ASN A 339 -50.78 -38.41 46.27
C ASN A 339 -51.76 -38.91 45.20
N ILE A 340 -51.75 -40.22 44.95
CA ILE A 340 -52.82 -40.89 44.20
C ILE A 340 -54.00 -40.99 45.18
N ALA A 341 -54.96 -40.07 45.04
CA ALA A 341 -56.26 -40.19 45.69
C ALA A 341 -57.09 -41.25 44.94
N LEU A 342 -57.59 -42.22 45.71
CA LEU A 342 -58.61 -43.22 45.31
C LEU A 342 -59.97 -42.58 45.11
#